data_AF-A0A522R597-F1
#
_entry.id   AF-A0A522R597-F1
#
_cell.length_a   1.000
_cell.length_b   1.000
_cell.length_c   1.000
_cell.angle_alpha   90.00
_cell.angle_beta   90.00
_cell.angle_gamma   90.00
#
_symmetry.space_group_name_H-M   'P 1'
#
loop_
_entity.id
_entity.type
_entity.pdbx_description
1 polymer ?
#
loop_
_entity_poly.entity_id
_entity_poly.type
_entity_poly.pdbx_seq_one_letter_code
_entity_poly.pdbx_strand_id
1 'polypeptide(L)' 'GGQREFVPVLARAAVAVGVAGVFMETHPDPDKALSDGPNAWPLGKMEALLTTLKELDGVAKHSSLL' A
#
# COMPACT_ATOMS: atom_id res chain seq x y z
N GLY A 1 -12.61 -2.97 13.04
CA GLY A 1 -11.77 -2.02 12.28
C GLY A 1 -10.61 -2.77 11.67
N GLY A 2 -9.87 -2.16 10.75
CA GLY A 2 -8.62 -2.76 10.25
C GLY A 2 -7.40 -2.43 11.10
N GLN A 3 -6.29 -3.01 10.67
CA GLN A 3 -4.99 -2.96 11.32
C GLN A 3 -3.99 -2.34 10.33
N ARG A 4 -3.84 -1.00 10.39
CA ARG A 4 -3.01 -0.24 9.43
C ARG A 4 -1.56 -0.71 9.36
N GLU A 5 -1.05 -1.33 10.43
CA GLU A 5 0.29 -1.92 10.47
C GLU A 5 0.51 -2.99 9.39
N PHE A 6 -0.57 -3.61 8.90
CA PHE A 6 -0.48 -4.61 7.83
C PHE A 6 -0.55 -4.02 6.42
N VAL A 7 -0.91 -2.74 6.26
CA VAL A 7 -0.99 -2.09 4.93
C VAL A 7 0.31 -2.28 4.13
N PRO A 8 1.51 -2.02 4.68
CA PRO A 8 2.74 -2.18 3.92
C PRO A 8 3.02 -3.63 3.50
N VAL A 9 2.79 -4.61 4.39
CA VAL A 9 3.09 -6.01 4.07
C VAL A 9 2.13 -6.58 3.03
N LEU A 10 0.83 -6.28 3.16
CA LEU A 10 -0.19 -6.75 2.22
C LEU A 10 -0.07 -6.08 0.85
N ALA A 11 0.22 -4.77 0.81
CA ALA A 11 0.44 -4.06 -0.46
C ALA A 11 1.67 -4.59 -1.20
N ARG A 12 2.78 -4.86 -0.49
CA ARG A 12 3.97 -5.48 -1.10
C ARG A 12 3.66 -6.88 -1.63
N ALA A 13 2.91 -7.69 -0.88
CA ALA A 13 2.51 -9.02 -1.32
C ALA A 13 1.63 -8.97 -2.58
N ALA A 14 0.64 -8.08 -2.62
CA ALA A 14 -0.23 -7.90 -3.78
C ALA A 14 0.57 -7.50 -5.03
N VAL A 15 1.46 -6.53 -4.91
CA VAL A 15 2.31 -6.09 -6.03
C VAL A 15 3.27 -7.19 -6.48
N ALA A 16 3.88 -7.94 -5.56
CA ALA A 16 4.77 -9.05 -5.90
C ALA A 16 4.05 -10.19 -6.65
N VAL A 17 2.73 -10.35 -6.46
CA VAL A 17 1.90 -11.30 -7.21
C VAL A 17 1.62 -10.83 -8.65
N GLY A 18 1.84 -9.55 -8.97
CA GLY A 18 1.68 -9.02 -10.33
C GLY A 18 0.31 -8.39 -10.60
N VAL A 19 -0.32 -7.79 -9.59
CA VAL A 19 -1.60 -7.06 -9.79
C VAL A 19 -1.43 -5.85 -10.72
N ALA A 20 -2.53 -5.45 -11.37
CA ALA A 20 -2.54 -4.24 -12.21
C ALA A 20 -2.48 -2.94 -11.38
N GLY A 21 -2.92 -2.98 -10.13
CA GLY A 21 -2.88 -1.83 -9.23
C GLY A 21 -3.38 -2.16 -7.82
N VAL A 22 -3.19 -1.21 -6.91
CA VAL A 22 -3.68 -1.27 -5.53
C VAL A 22 -4.57 -0.06 -5.26
N PHE A 23 -5.65 -0.27 -4.51
CA PHE A 23 -6.47 0.81 -3.95
C PHE A 23 -6.12 0.95 -2.48
N MET A 24 -5.95 2.18 -2.01
CA MET A 24 -5.64 2.46 -0.61
C MET A 24 -6.24 3.79 -0.17
N GLU A 25 -6.73 3.81 1.07
CA GLU A 25 -7.21 5.02 1.73
C GLU A 25 -6.08 5.71 2.48
N THR A 26 -6.12 7.04 2.54
CA THR A 26 -5.11 7.84 3.25
C THR A 26 -5.74 9.02 3.95
N HIS A 27 -5.09 9.49 5.01
CA HIS A 27 -5.49 10.69 5.73
C HIS A 27 -4.28 11.42 6.31
N PRO A 28 -4.26 12.77 6.39
CA PRO A 28 -3.19 13.50 7.05
C PRO A 28 -2.98 13.09 8.52
N ASP A 29 -4.09 12.79 9.21
CA ASP A 29 -4.11 12.34 10.61
C ASP A 29 -5.16 11.23 10.78
N PRO A 30 -4.83 9.95 10.50
CA PRO A 30 -5.80 8.85 10.48
C PRO A 30 -6.61 8.69 11.77
N ASP A 31 -6.08 9.12 12.91
CA ASP A 31 -6.76 9.01 14.21
C ASP A 31 -7.88 10.06 14.38
N LYS A 32 -7.93 11.07 13.49
CA LYS A 32 -9.01 12.06 13.39
C LYS A 32 -9.91 11.87 12.16
N ALA A 33 -9.76 10.79 11.41
CA ALA A 33 -10.60 10.55 10.25
C ALA A 33 -12.06 10.32 10.67
N LEU A 34 -13.01 10.93 9.95
CA LEU A 34 -14.45 10.78 10.21
C LEU A 34 -15.00 9.40 9.81
N SER A 35 -14.28 8.69 8.94
CA SER A 35 -14.52 7.31 8.54
C SER A 35 -13.18 6.61 8.33
N ASP A 36 -13.15 5.29 8.54
CA ASP A 36 -12.05 4.40 8.18
C ASP A 36 -10.65 4.76 8.69
N GLY A 37 -10.55 5.56 9.75
CA GLY A 37 -9.29 5.93 10.39
C GLY A 37 -8.35 4.74 10.71
N PRO A 38 -8.85 3.63 11.27
CA PRO A 38 -8.02 2.44 11.51
C PRO A 38 -7.46 1.77 10.24
N ASN A 39 -8.07 1.99 9.07
CA ASN A 39 -7.62 1.48 7.77
C ASN A 39 -6.69 2.47 7.03
N ALA A 40 -6.93 3.78 7.20
CA ALA A 40 -6.25 4.82 6.45
C ALA A 40 -4.73 4.87 6.73
N TRP A 41 -3.94 4.91 5.66
CA TRP A 41 -2.50 5.09 5.74
C TRP A 41 -2.15 6.56 6.00
N PRO A 42 -1.19 6.88 6.90
CA PRO A 42 -0.78 8.27 7.12
C PRO A 42 -0.23 8.91 5.83
N LEU A 43 -0.81 10.03 5.40
CA LEU A 43 -0.47 10.67 4.12
C LEU A 43 1.03 11.02 4.02
N GLY A 44 1.63 11.49 5.12
CA GLY A 44 3.07 11.80 5.18
C GLY A 44 3.99 10.59 4.99
N LYS A 45 3.46 9.35 5.00
CA LYS A 45 4.20 8.10 4.73
C LYS A 45 3.89 7.51 3.35
N MET A 46 3.07 8.18 2.54
CA MET A 46 2.61 7.65 1.26
C MET A 46 3.76 7.50 0.25
N GLU A 47 4.60 8.53 0.12
CA GLU A 47 5.70 8.53 -0.84
C GLU A 47 6.65 7.34 -0.63
N ALA A 48 7.10 7.12 0.61
CA ALA A 48 8.00 6.01 0.93
C ALA A 48 7.37 4.63 0.60
N LEU A 49 6.07 4.47 0.88
CA LEU A 49 5.35 3.23 0.56
C LEU A 49 5.24 3.05 -0.96
N LEU A 50 4.76 4.06 -1.69
CA LEU A 50 4.58 3.99 -3.15
C LEU A 50 5.90 3.78 -3.89
N THR A 51 7.00 4.39 -3.46
CA THR A 51 8.33 4.15 -4.02
C THR A 51 8.71 2.68 -3.89
N THR A 52 8.56 2.09 -2.70
CA THR A 52 8.83 0.66 -2.48
C THR A 52 7.93 -0.23 -3.36
N LEU A 53 6.63 0.10 -3.45
CA LEU A 53 5.69 -0.67 -4.28
C LEU A 53 6.05 -0.58 -5.76
N LYS A 54 6.44 0.58 -6.26
CA LYS A 54 6.82 0.77 -7.66
C LYS A 54 8.08 -0.02 -8.04
N GLU A 55 9.06 -0.08 -7.13
CA GLU A 55 10.26 -0.90 -7.33
C GLU A 55 9.92 -2.39 -7.40
N LEU A 56 9.09 -2.89 -6.48
CA LEU A 56 8.62 -4.27 -6.49
C LEU A 56 7.79 -4.61 -7.73
N ASP A 57 6.93 -3.69 -8.17
CA ASP A 57 6.10 -3.85 -9.37
C ASP A 57 6.95 -4.02 -10.62
N GLY A 58 8.02 -3.22 -10.73
CA GLY A 58 9.00 -3.35 -11.80
C GLY A 58 9.62 -4.75 -11.82
N VAL A 59 10.13 -5.22 -10.68
CA VAL A 59 10.72 -6.57 -10.59
C VAL A 59 9.70 -7.65 -10.95
N ALA A 60 8.50 -7.60 -10.35
CA ALA A 60 7.45 -8.61 -10.56
C ALA A 60 7.02 -8.70 -12.03
N LYS A 61 6.91 -7.57 -12.72
CA LYS A 61 6.50 -7.52 -14.14
C LYS A 61 7.61 -7.79 -15.14
N HIS A 62 8.88 -7.67 -14.74
CA HIS A 62 10.02 -8.05 -15.57
C HIS A 62 10.38 -9.54 -15.46
N SER A 63 10.01 -10.21 -14.37
CA SER A 63 10.23 -11.65 -14.21
C SER A 63 9.22 -12.45 -15.05
N SER A 64 9.71 -13.24 -16.01
CA SER A 64 8.91 -14.10 -16.90
C SER A 64 8.35 -15.36 -16.21
N LEU A 65 8.12 -15.32 -14.90
CA LEU A 65 7.59 -16.45 -14.14
C LEU A 65 6.05 -16.45 -14.12
N LEU A 66 5.43 -15.43 -14.74
CA LEU A 66 4.02 -15.36 -15.11
C LEU A 66 3.88 -15.27 -16.62
#